data_AF-A0A7W0H363-F1
#
_entry.id   AF-A0A7W0H363-F1
#
_cell.length_a   1.000
_cell.length_b   1.000
_cell.length_c   1.000
_cell.angle_alpha   90.00
_cell.angle_beta   90.00
_cell.angle_gamma   90.00
#
_symmetry.space_group_name_H-M   'P 1'
#
loop_
_entity.id
_entity.type
_entity.pdbx_description
1 polymer ?
#
loop_
_entity_poly.entity_id
_entity_poly.type
_entity_poly.pdbx_seq_one_letter_code
_entity_poly.pdbx_strand_id
1 'polypeptide(L)'
;MRRRSGCGTALVTAGALALPPFLIAPAHAAQQPPALELSAPRLVASGVAIPLKGGGAAPNGRVRVEIRIDKRWRGLAATRADIQGRFRRAVRPRRLRSRYVLRATAAGNATSKRVSVRSRPVLLAAVGDINLGDGPGALIDAFGPRYPWSGTATALRAADVTFGNLECAVSTRGAPVPKQYNFRGRPAALKTMATYAGFDVLNLANNHTGDYGTRALLDTVKLTRGFGMQAVGAGGSLASAAEPRKITRLGLRIAFVGFSSLLPASFYAGPNNAGTQPATPALIAAGVRRA
;
A
#
# COMPACT_ATOMS: atom_id res chain seq x y z
N MET A 1 -83.80 -16.07 -84.14
CA MET A 1 -83.89 -15.43 -82.80
C MET A 1 -82.72 -14.46 -82.63
N ARG A 2 -82.99 -13.25 -82.14
CA ARG A 2 -82.06 -12.09 -82.05
C ARG A 2 -80.94 -12.27 -81.01
N ARG A 3 -79.77 -11.63 -81.28
CA ARG A 3 -78.96 -10.69 -80.42
C ARG A 3 -77.48 -10.77 -80.86
N ARG A 4 -76.89 -9.74 -81.50
CA ARG A 4 -76.27 -8.49 -80.99
C ARG A 4 -75.06 -8.68 -80.05
N SER A 5 -73.89 -8.29 -80.58
CA SER A 5 -72.93 -7.28 -80.07
C SER A 5 -72.18 -7.51 -78.75
N GLY A 6 -70.85 -7.35 -78.81
CA GLY A 6 -70.00 -7.09 -77.64
C GLY A 6 -68.51 -6.97 -77.98
N CYS A 7 -68.02 -5.74 -78.13
CA CYS A 7 -66.63 -5.37 -78.36
C CYS A 7 -65.82 -5.42 -77.04
N GLY A 8 -64.53 -5.73 -77.11
CA GLY A 8 -63.64 -5.73 -75.95
C GLY A 8 -62.17 -5.85 -76.34
N THR A 9 -61.55 -4.72 -76.68
CA THR A 9 -60.10 -4.55 -76.88
C THR A 9 -59.41 -4.46 -75.52
N ALA A 10 -58.35 -5.22 -75.28
CA ALA A 10 -57.47 -5.04 -74.11
C ALA A 10 -56.00 -4.97 -74.56
N LEU A 11 -55.41 -3.80 -74.32
CA LEU A 11 -54.01 -3.47 -74.56
C LEU A 11 -53.07 -4.27 -73.66
N VAL A 12 -51.94 -4.71 -74.23
CA VAL A 12 -50.78 -5.25 -73.50
C VAL A 12 -49.92 -4.08 -73.06
N THR A 13 -49.86 -3.79 -71.76
CA THR A 13 -48.94 -2.81 -71.16
C THR A 13 -47.62 -3.46 -70.75
N ALA A 14 -46.51 -2.90 -71.23
CA ALA A 14 -45.15 -3.27 -70.85
C ALA A 14 -44.86 -2.91 -69.38
N GLY A 15 -44.40 -3.88 -68.60
CA GLY A 15 -43.98 -3.68 -67.21
C GLY A 15 -42.57 -3.09 -67.12
N ALA A 16 -42.46 -1.87 -66.58
CA ALA A 16 -41.19 -1.28 -66.17
C ALA A 16 -40.80 -1.79 -64.77
N LEU A 17 -39.67 -2.48 -64.67
CA LEU A 17 -39.04 -2.88 -63.41
C LEU A 17 -38.46 -1.64 -62.71
N ALA A 18 -39.08 -1.20 -61.62
CA ALA A 18 -38.54 -0.18 -60.74
C ALA A 18 -37.55 -0.82 -59.74
N LEU A 19 -36.27 -0.39 -59.78
CA LEU A 19 -35.29 -0.72 -58.74
C LEU A 19 -35.64 0.05 -57.44
N PRO A 20 -35.55 -0.57 -56.26
CA PRO A 20 -35.83 0.11 -55.01
C PRO A 20 -34.75 1.15 -54.70
N PRO A 21 -35.09 2.28 -54.05
CA PRO A 21 -34.10 3.27 -53.65
C PRO A 21 -33.16 2.67 -52.60
N PHE A 22 -31.85 2.81 -52.82
CA PHE A 22 -30.84 2.52 -51.82
C PHE A 22 -31.08 3.37 -50.58
N LEU A 23 -31.50 2.74 -49.48
CA LEU A 23 -31.50 3.35 -48.16
C LEU A 23 -30.05 3.56 -47.72
N ILE A 24 -29.56 4.80 -47.84
CA ILE A 24 -28.30 5.22 -47.22
C ILE A 24 -28.54 5.18 -45.71
N ALA A 25 -27.98 4.18 -45.04
CA ALA A 25 -27.96 4.14 -43.58
C ALA A 25 -27.34 5.45 -43.04
N PRO A 26 -27.90 6.07 -41.99
CA PRO A 26 -27.31 7.27 -41.43
C PRO A 26 -25.88 6.93 -40.99
N ALA A 27 -24.91 7.72 -41.46
CA ALA A 27 -23.55 7.65 -40.97
C ALA A 27 -23.60 7.64 -39.45
N HIS A 28 -23.07 6.57 -38.83
CA HIS A 28 -22.91 6.53 -37.38
C HIS A 28 -22.24 7.83 -36.97
N ALA A 29 -22.94 8.69 -36.25
CA ALA A 29 -22.37 9.90 -35.69
C ALA A 29 -21.15 9.47 -34.91
N ALA A 30 -19.95 9.78 -35.41
CA ALA A 30 -18.71 9.43 -34.77
C ALA A 30 -18.77 10.00 -33.35
N GLN A 31 -18.93 9.13 -32.35
CA GLN A 31 -18.91 9.54 -30.95
C GLN A 31 -17.65 10.37 -30.76
N GLN A 32 -17.83 11.62 -30.33
CA GLN A 32 -16.71 12.50 -30.05
C GLN A 32 -15.73 11.76 -29.14
N PRO A 33 -14.44 11.69 -29.51
CA PRO A 33 -13.49 10.95 -28.72
C PRO A 33 -13.51 11.47 -27.28
N PRO A 34 -13.52 10.55 -26.28
CA PRO A 34 -13.61 10.95 -24.88
C PRO A 34 -12.51 11.95 -24.53
N ALA A 35 -12.86 12.97 -23.74
CA ALA A 35 -11.91 13.99 -23.32
C ALA A 35 -10.71 13.37 -22.61
N LEU A 36 -9.50 13.87 -22.87
CA LEU A 36 -8.28 13.37 -22.24
C LEU A 36 -8.31 13.63 -20.73
N GLU A 37 -8.14 12.58 -19.93
CA GLU A 37 -8.17 12.65 -18.48
C GLU A 37 -6.85 12.20 -17.85
N LEU A 38 -6.52 12.80 -16.71
CA LEU A 38 -5.39 12.42 -15.88
C LEU A 38 -5.82 12.42 -14.41
N SER A 39 -5.41 11.40 -13.68
CA SER A 39 -5.60 11.26 -12.24
C SER A 39 -4.28 10.90 -11.57
N ALA A 40 -4.12 11.37 -10.33
CA ALA A 40 -2.95 11.15 -9.49
C ALA A 40 -3.37 11.11 -8.01
N PRO A 41 -2.58 10.49 -7.12
CA PRO A 41 -2.76 10.64 -5.68
C PRO A 41 -2.70 12.10 -5.26
N ARG A 42 -3.48 12.47 -4.22
CA ARG A 42 -3.43 13.84 -3.66
C ARG A 42 -2.14 14.13 -2.89
N LEU A 43 -1.54 13.10 -2.30
CA LEU A 43 -0.35 13.17 -1.47
C LEU A 43 0.55 11.96 -1.71
N VAL A 44 1.86 12.19 -1.81
CA VAL A 44 2.87 11.13 -1.89
C VAL A 44 4.08 11.46 -1.00
N ALA A 45 4.85 10.45 -0.62
CA ALA A 45 6.14 10.62 0.03
C ALA A 45 7.11 11.38 -0.88
N SER A 46 8.01 12.17 -0.32
CA SER A 46 9.06 12.82 -1.10
C SER A 46 9.97 11.78 -1.77
N GLY A 47 10.28 11.97 -3.05
CA GLY A 47 11.18 11.11 -3.83
C GLY A 47 10.56 9.84 -4.41
N VAL A 48 9.33 9.48 -4.04
CA VAL A 48 8.67 8.30 -4.62
C VAL A 48 8.11 8.60 -6.01
N ALA A 49 7.94 7.55 -6.81
CA ALA A 49 7.25 7.69 -8.08
C ALA A 49 5.78 8.05 -7.86
N ILE A 50 5.28 9.03 -8.60
CA ILE A 50 3.88 9.42 -8.61
C ILE A 50 3.15 8.51 -9.61
N PRO A 51 2.28 7.59 -9.16
CA PRO A 51 1.50 6.78 -10.08
C PRO A 51 0.42 7.64 -10.73
N LEU A 52 0.38 7.64 -12.06
CA LEU A 52 -0.62 8.33 -12.85
C LEU A 52 -1.48 7.32 -13.60
N LYS A 53 -2.77 7.62 -13.70
CA LYS A 53 -3.73 6.90 -14.54
C LYS A 53 -4.52 7.90 -15.37
N GLY A 54 -4.88 7.55 -16.58
CA GLY A 54 -5.72 8.39 -17.41
C GLY A 54 -6.46 7.62 -18.49
N GLY A 55 -7.30 8.32 -19.22
CA GLY A 55 -8.17 7.81 -20.28
C GLY A 55 -8.44 8.90 -21.32
N GLY A 56 -9.20 8.59 -22.37
CA GLY A 56 -9.54 9.56 -23.40
C GLY A 56 -8.43 9.84 -24.43
N ALA A 57 -7.40 8.99 -24.49
CA ALA A 57 -6.43 9.03 -25.57
C ALA A 57 -6.91 8.16 -26.75
N ALA A 58 -6.43 8.46 -27.95
CA ALA A 58 -6.65 7.56 -29.09
C ALA A 58 -6.13 6.15 -28.79
N PRO A 59 -6.80 5.08 -29.27
CA PRO A 59 -6.33 3.69 -29.11
C PRO A 59 -4.87 3.54 -29.55
N ASN A 60 -4.03 2.93 -28.71
CA ASN A 60 -2.57 2.79 -28.93
C ASN A 60 -1.80 4.12 -29.12
N GLY A 61 -2.48 5.25 -28.88
CA GLY A 61 -1.98 6.60 -29.08
C GLY A 61 -0.90 6.96 -28.07
N ARG A 62 0.04 7.81 -28.50
CA ARG A 62 1.10 8.32 -27.63
C ARG A 62 0.53 9.37 -26.67
N VAL A 63 0.85 9.23 -25.39
CA VAL A 63 0.51 10.19 -24.34
C VAL A 63 1.80 10.71 -23.71
N ARG A 64 1.91 12.02 -23.56
CA ARG A 64 2.99 12.66 -22.80
C ARG A 64 2.45 13.17 -21.48
N VAL A 65 3.25 13.03 -20.44
CA VAL A 65 3.00 13.65 -19.13
C VAL A 65 3.90 14.86 -19.04
N GLU A 66 3.32 16.01 -18.71
CA GLU A 66 4.01 17.27 -18.53
C GLU A 66 3.92 17.73 -17.07
N ILE A 67 4.95 18.43 -16.63
CA ILE A 67 5.05 19.06 -15.31
C ILE A 67 5.15 20.57 -15.47
N ARG A 68 4.47 21.30 -14.58
CA ARG A 68 4.55 22.77 -14.55
C ARG A 68 5.76 23.21 -13.71
N ILE A 69 6.69 23.92 -14.33
CA ILE A 69 7.89 24.49 -13.72
C ILE A 69 7.98 25.96 -14.14
N ASP A 70 8.07 26.88 -13.19
CA ASP A 70 8.21 28.33 -13.41
C ASP A 70 7.21 28.86 -14.43
N LYS A 71 5.93 28.55 -14.18
CA LYS A 71 4.76 28.85 -15.02
C LYS A 71 4.73 28.17 -16.40
N ARG A 72 5.79 27.49 -16.83
CA ARG A 72 5.90 26.77 -18.13
C ARG A 72 5.64 25.28 -17.98
N TRP A 73 5.15 24.64 -19.04
CA TRP A 73 5.01 23.19 -19.12
C TRP A 73 6.27 22.55 -19.70
N ARG A 74 6.76 21.49 -19.06
CA ARG A 74 7.93 20.73 -19.49
C ARG A 74 7.56 19.24 -19.57
N GLY A 75 8.06 18.54 -20.59
CA GLY A 75 7.88 17.09 -20.68
C GLY A 75 8.54 16.37 -19.50
N LEU A 76 7.82 15.45 -18.88
CA LEU A 76 8.29 14.63 -17.76
C LEU A 76 8.42 13.15 -18.13
N ALA A 77 7.45 12.61 -18.87
CA ALA A 77 7.46 11.23 -19.32
C ALA A 77 6.58 11.04 -20.55
N ALA A 78 6.69 9.89 -21.20
CA ALA A 78 5.76 9.44 -22.24
C ALA A 78 5.32 8.00 -21.99
N THR A 79 4.16 7.65 -22.50
CA THR A 79 3.56 6.31 -22.47
C THR A 79 2.65 6.13 -23.69
N ARG A 80 2.06 4.96 -23.85
CA ARG A 80 0.98 4.72 -24.83
C ARG A 80 -0.28 4.30 -24.11
N ALA A 81 -1.43 4.64 -24.69
CA ALA A 81 -2.71 4.12 -24.27
C ALA A 81 -2.91 2.67 -24.75
N ASP A 82 -3.79 1.94 -24.09
CA ASP A 82 -4.31 0.65 -24.53
C ASP A 82 -5.33 0.84 -25.67
N ILE A 83 -5.90 -0.27 -26.15
CA ILE A 83 -6.94 -0.27 -27.19
C ILE A 83 -8.22 0.46 -26.78
N GLN A 84 -8.43 0.68 -25.48
CA GLN A 84 -9.57 1.41 -24.92
C GLN A 84 -9.21 2.88 -24.60
N GLY A 85 -8.03 3.36 -25.02
CA GLY A 85 -7.59 4.74 -24.78
C GLY A 85 -7.15 5.02 -23.35
N ARG A 86 -6.96 4.00 -22.51
CA ARG A 86 -6.52 4.13 -21.11
C ARG A 86 -5.01 3.98 -20.99
N PHE A 87 -4.40 4.71 -20.07
CA PHE A 87 -2.96 4.65 -19.86
C PHE A 87 -2.58 4.72 -18.39
N ARG A 88 -1.41 4.17 -18.08
CA ARG A 88 -0.77 4.25 -16.76
C ARG A 88 0.69 4.63 -16.92
N ARG A 89 1.18 5.47 -16.01
CA ARG A 89 2.59 5.83 -15.97
C ARG A 89 2.99 6.27 -14.57
N ALA A 90 4.05 5.68 -14.02
CA ALA A 90 4.70 6.21 -12.84
C ALA A 90 5.73 7.27 -13.28
N VAL A 91 5.74 8.43 -12.63
CA VAL A 91 6.69 9.52 -12.93
C VAL A 91 7.50 9.91 -11.69
N ARG A 92 8.80 10.15 -11.87
CA ARG A 92 9.70 10.62 -10.80
C ARG A 92 10.28 11.98 -11.19
N PRO A 93 9.74 13.09 -10.66
CA PRO A 93 10.35 14.41 -10.82
C PRO A 93 11.80 14.41 -10.31
N ARG A 94 12.73 14.96 -11.08
CA ARG A 94 14.16 15.02 -10.72
C ARG A 94 14.46 15.83 -9.48
N ARG A 95 13.75 16.95 -9.29
CA ARG A 95 13.89 17.83 -8.12
C ARG A 95 12.72 17.62 -7.18
N LEU A 96 13.02 17.44 -5.90
CA LEU A 96 12.01 17.34 -4.84
C LEU A 96 11.29 18.68 -4.69
N ARG A 97 9.97 18.64 -4.59
CA ARG A 97 9.10 19.80 -4.35
C ARG A 97 7.98 19.39 -3.41
N SER A 98 7.48 20.33 -2.61
CA SER A 98 6.29 20.13 -1.76
C SER A 98 5.01 19.97 -2.57
N ARG A 99 5.02 20.38 -3.85
CA ARG A 99 3.89 20.30 -4.77
C ARG A 99 4.34 20.09 -6.20
N TYR A 100 3.64 19.20 -6.89
CA TYR A 100 3.73 18.98 -8.33
C TYR A 100 2.40 19.34 -8.98
N VAL A 101 2.46 19.94 -10.16
CA VAL A 101 1.29 20.20 -11.01
C VAL A 101 1.56 19.52 -12.35
N LEU A 102 0.70 18.57 -12.71
CA LEU A 102 0.89 17.68 -13.85
C LEU A 102 -0.31 17.78 -14.80
N ARG A 103 -0.09 17.48 -16.07
CA ARG A 103 -1.15 17.23 -17.06
C ARG A 103 -0.71 16.17 -18.06
N ALA A 104 -1.67 15.58 -18.76
CA ALA A 104 -1.41 14.74 -19.92
C ALA A 104 -1.65 15.53 -21.20
N THR A 105 -0.88 15.22 -22.24
CA THR A 105 -1.08 15.70 -23.61
C THR A 105 -1.05 14.51 -24.58
N ALA A 106 -1.89 14.55 -25.61
CA ALA A 106 -2.00 13.51 -26.64
C ALA A 106 -2.02 14.12 -28.05
N ALA A 107 -2.24 13.28 -29.08
CA ALA A 107 -2.36 13.74 -30.47
C ALA A 107 -3.45 14.83 -30.61
N GLY A 108 -3.30 15.70 -31.61
CA GLY A 108 -4.23 16.81 -31.86
C GLY A 108 -4.20 17.91 -30.78
N ASN A 109 -3.12 18.01 -30.00
CA ASN A 109 -2.99 18.94 -28.86
C ASN A 109 -4.06 18.75 -27.78
N ALA A 110 -4.69 17.57 -27.70
CA ALA A 110 -5.60 17.25 -26.61
C ALA A 110 -4.85 17.35 -25.27
N THR A 111 -5.41 18.09 -24.31
CA THR A 111 -4.80 18.29 -22.99
C THR A 111 -5.78 17.92 -21.89
N SER A 112 -5.29 17.26 -20.84
CA SER A 112 -6.11 16.96 -19.68
C SER A 112 -6.26 18.17 -18.77
N LYS A 113 -7.26 18.13 -17.89
CA LYS A 113 -7.26 18.98 -16.68
C LYS A 113 -5.96 18.76 -15.91
N ARG A 114 -5.46 19.83 -15.28
CA ARG A 114 -4.28 19.77 -14.42
C ARG A 114 -4.60 19.02 -13.13
N VAL A 115 -3.69 18.16 -12.69
CA VAL A 115 -3.75 17.52 -11.37
C VAL A 115 -2.65 18.09 -10.48
N SER A 116 -2.92 18.22 -9.18
CA SER A 116 -1.94 18.65 -8.20
C SER A 116 -1.67 17.54 -7.19
N VAL A 117 -0.39 17.27 -6.98
CA VAL A 117 0.10 16.25 -6.05
C VAL A 117 0.95 16.95 -5.00
N ARG A 118 0.54 16.91 -3.74
CA ARG A 118 1.39 17.35 -2.63
C ARG A 118 2.43 16.27 -2.33
N SER A 119 3.56 16.69 -1.79
CA SER A 119 4.58 15.77 -1.32
C SER A 119 5.20 16.26 -0.02
N ARG A 120 5.47 15.31 0.88
CA ARG A 120 6.21 15.53 2.13
C ARG A 120 7.00 14.27 2.49
N PRO A 121 8.01 14.36 3.36
CA PRO A 121 8.63 13.19 3.97
C PRO A 121 7.59 12.31 4.70
N VAL A 122 7.88 11.01 4.79
CA VAL A 122 7.17 10.11 5.70
C VAL A 122 7.76 10.31 7.10
N LEU A 123 6.91 10.50 8.09
CA LEU A 123 7.33 10.61 9.49
C LEU A 123 7.28 9.23 10.14
N LEU A 124 8.43 8.76 10.62
CA LEU A 124 8.58 7.57 11.45
C LEU A 124 8.81 8.03 12.89
N ALA A 125 7.92 7.67 13.81
CA ALA A 125 8.20 7.74 15.24
C ALA A 125 8.81 6.40 15.67
N ALA A 126 9.95 6.45 16.35
CA ALA A 126 10.61 5.27 16.89
C ALA A 126 10.87 5.47 18.38
N VAL A 127 10.54 4.47 19.17
CA VAL A 127 10.90 4.41 20.60
C VAL A 127 11.83 3.23 20.85
N GLY A 128 12.62 3.32 21.91
CA GLY A 128 13.47 2.24 22.38
C GLY A 128 12.67 1.14 23.09
N ASP A 129 13.24 0.63 24.18
CA ASP A 129 12.72 -0.52 24.90
C ASP A 129 11.40 -0.20 25.62
N ILE A 130 10.40 -1.02 25.33
CA ILE A 130 9.08 -0.98 25.95
C ILE A 130 8.97 -2.19 26.86
N ASN A 131 9.02 -1.95 28.16
CA ASN A 131 8.70 -2.96 29.18
C ASN A 131 7.25 -2.75 29.65
N LEU A 132 6.42 -3.80 29.54
CA LEU A 132 5.02 -3.82 30.00
C LEU A 132 4.83 -4.63 31.30
N GLY A 133 5.91 -5.17 31.87
CA GLY A 133 5.93 -5.90 33.12
C GLY A 133 6.69 -5.16 34.22
N ASP A 134 6.91 -5.84 35.34
CA ASP A 134 7.67 -5.34 36.50
C ASP A 134 7.22 -3.94 36.96
N GLY A 135 8.12 -2.97 37.18
CA GLY A 135 7.78 -1.60 37.61
C GLY A 135 6.74 -0.92 36.71
N PRO A 136 6.95 -0.84 35.38
CA PRO A 136 5.91 -0.36 34.45
C PRO A 136 4.61 -1.15 34.52
N GLY A 137 4.67 -2.47 34.74
CA GLY A 137 3.51 -3.34 34.95
C GLY A 137 2.71 -2.96 36.20
N ALA A 138 3.38 -2.65 37.32
CA ALA A 138 2.73 -2.18 38.53
C ALA A 138 2.03 -0.82 38.33
N LEU A 139 2.65 0.09 37.57
CA LEU A 139 2.02 1.37 37.20
C LEU A 139 0.82 1.18 36.26
N ILE A 140 0.88 0.22 35.34
CA ILE A 140 -0.26 -0.17 34.50
C ILE A 140 -1.41 -0.73 35.35
N ASP A 141 -1.10 -1.48 36.42
CA ASP A 141 -2.11 -2.01 37.33
C ASP A 141 -2.76 -0.92 38.17
N ALA A 142 -1.97 0.04 38.67
CA ALA A 142 -2.46 1.14 39.48
C ALA A 142 -3.27 2.18 38.68
N PHE A 143 -2.81 2.52 37.46
CA PHE A 143 -3.33 3.67 36.70
C PHE A 143 -3.96 3.29 35.35
N GLY A 144 -4.01 2.00 35.03
CA GLY A 144 -4.56 1.46 33.80
C GLY A 144 -3.56 1.43 32.62
N PRO A 145 -3.88 0.66 31.56
CA PRO A 145 -2.94 0.37 30.48
C PRO A 145 -2.64 1.56 29.55
N ARG A 146 -3.35 2.68 29.71
CA ARG A 146 -3.08 3.94 28.99
C ARG A 146 -2.00 4.77 29.65
N TYR A 147 -1.72 4.54 30.94
CA TYR A 147 -0.85 5.38 31.74
C TYR A 147 0.56 5.57 31.14
N PRO A 148 1.27 4.53 30.66
CA PRO A 148 2.61 4.70 30.06
C PRO A 148 2.62 5.60 28.82
N TRP A 149 1.46 5.79 28.19
CA TRP A 149 1.31 6.47 26.91
C TRP A 149 0.68 7.87 27.04
N SER A 150 0.29 8.27 28.24
CA SER A 150 -0.47 9.50 28.49
C SER A 150 0.23 10.75 27.93
N GLY A 151 1.56 10.84 28.09
CA GLY A 151 2.38 11.95 27.58
C GLY A 151 2.89 11.81 26.15
N THR A 152 2.81 10.63 25.53
CA THR A 152 3.50 10.34 24.25
C THR A 152 2.56 9.96 23.12
N ALA A 153 1.37 9.43 23.42
CA ALA A 153 0.47 8.87 22.42
C ALA A 153 0.05 9.88 21.33
N THR A 154 -0.07 11.17 21.66
CA THR A 154 -0.38 12.20 20.67
C THR A 154 0.73 12.35 19.63
N ALA A 155 2.00 12.37 20.05
CA ALA A 155 3.13 12.46 19.15
C ALA A 155 3.31 11.18 18.32
N LEU A 156 3.15 10.01 18.94
CA LEU A 156 3.22 8.71 18.27
C LEU A 156 2.15 8.59 17.18
N ARG A 157 0.89 8.88 17.50
CA ARG A 157 -0.22 8.84 16.52
C ARG A 157 -0.12 9.88 15.41
N ALA A 158 0.67 10.95 15.58
CA ALA A 158 0.87 11.95 14.54
C ALA A 158 1.85 11.48 13.44
N ALA A 159 2.63 10.42 13.70
CA ALA A 159 3.52 9.83 12.71
C ALA A 159 2.75 9.02 11.65
N ASP A 160 3.36 8.81 10.48
CA ASP A 160 2.80 7.90 9.46
C ASP A 160 3.04 6.44 9.83
N VAL A 161 4.12 6.17 10.57
CA VAL A 161 4.48 4.86 11.11
C VAL A 161 5.06 5.04 12.52
N THR A 162 4.60 4.23 13.46
CA THR A 162 5.16 4.12 14.81
C THR A 162 5.83 2.76 15.01
N PHE A 163 7.08 2.78 15.42
CA PHE A 163 7.93 1.62 15.67
C PHE A 163 8.41 1.60 17.12
N GLY A 164 8.55 0.41 17.70
CA GLY A 164 9.16 0.24 19.03
C GLY A 164 9.85 -1.11 19.20
N ASN A 165 10.70 -1.22 20.22
CA ASN A 165 11.26 -2.50 20.67
C ASN A 165 10.46 -3.00 21.87
N LEU A 166 9.75 -4.13 21.75
CA LEU A 166 8.97 -4.69 22.86
C LEU A 166 9.86 -5.60 23.71
N GLU A 167 10.43 -5.03 24.76
CA GLU A 167 11.46 -5.64 25.62
C GLU A 167 10.83 -6.49 26.75
N CYS A 168 9.81 -7.29 26.43
CA CYS A 168 9.18 -8.21 27.37
C CYS A 168 8.40 -9.31 26.64
N ALA A 169 8.15 -10.43 27.33
CA ALA A 169 7.18 -11.42 26.85
C ALA A 169 5.76 -10.95 27.18
N VAL A 170 4.81 -11.11 26.24
CA VAL A 170 3.38 -10.86 26.47
C VAL A 170 2.61 -12.16 26.36
N SER A 171 2.26 -12.74 27.52
CA SER A 171 1.51 -14.00 27.60
C SER A 171 0.99 -14.23 29.02
N THR A 172 -0.06 -15.05 29.14
CA THR A 172 -0.52 -15.65 30.41
C THR A 172 0.02 -17.07 30.61
N ARG A 173 0.84 -17.58 29.69
CA ARG A 173 1.38 -18.95 29.67
C ARG A 173 2.89 -18.97 29.80
N GLY A 174 3.43 -20.12 30.21
CA GLY A 174 4.87 -20.35 30.38
C GLY A 174 5.35 -20.01 31.80
N ALA A 175 6.59 -20.39 32.10
CA ALA A 175 7.25 -20.17 33.38
C ALA A 175 8.52 -19.34 33.17
N PRO A 176 8.93 -18.50 34.14
CA PRO A 176 10.14 -17.71 34.00
C PRO A 176 11.36 -18.62 33.81
N VAL A 177 12.22 -18.28 32.86
CA VAL A 177 13.52 -18.94 32.71
C VAL A 177 14.48 -18.44 33.80
N PRO A 178 15.50 -19.22 34.22
CA PRO A 178 16.45 -18.80 35.25
C PRO A 178 17.37 -17.69 34.72
N LYS A 179 16.99 -16.44 34.96
CA LYS A 179 17.77 -15.23 34.66
C LYS A 179 17.53 -14.19 35.75
N GLN A 180 18.35 -13.13 35.75
CA GLN A 180 18.24 -12.06 36.73
C GLN A 180 16.91 -11.29 36.65
N TYR A 181 16.39 -11.05 35.44
CA TYR A 181 15.19 -10.24 35.22
C TYR A 181 14.26 -10.89 34.19
N ASN A 182 13.01 -11.15 34.56
CA ASN A 182 11.97 -11.68 33.66
C ASN A 182 10.79 -10.72 33.56
N PHE A 183 10.59 -10.09 32.41
CA PHE A 183 9.52 -9.13 32.16
C PHE A 183 8.33 -9.78 31.46
N ARG A 184 7.14 -9.67 32.08
CA ARG A 184 5.87 -10.16 31.52
C ARG A 184 4.84 -9.05 31.42
N GLY A 185 4.48 -8.69 30.19
CA GLY A 185 3.33 -7.86 29.90
C GLY A 185 2.02 -8.65 29.86
N ARG A 186 0.91 -8.01 30.27
CA ARG A 186 -0.43 -8.55 30.07
C ARG A 186 -0.92 -8.30 28.63
N PRO A 187 -1.66 -9.24 27.99
CA PRO A 187 -2.22 -9.02 26.66
C PRO A 187 -3.05 -7.72 26.51
N ALA A 188 -3.74 -7.29 27.56
CA ALA A 188 -4.51 -6.03 27.58
C ALA A 188 -3.62 -4.77 27.43
N ALA A 189 -2.41 -4.78 27.97
CA ALA A 189 -1.45 -3.68 27.82
C ALA A 189 -0.97 -3.57 26.36
N LEU A 190 -0.64 -4.73 25.75
CA LEU A 190 -0.25 -4.79 24.34
C LEU A 190 -1.39 -4.32 23.41
N LYS A 191 -2.64 -4.70 23.70
CA LYS A 191 -3.82 -4.20 22.96
C LYS A 191 -3.94 -2.67 23.05
N THR A 192 -3.68 -2.11 24.23
CA THR A 192 -3.75 -0.66 24.44
C THR A 192 -2.63 0.07 23.72
N MET A 193 -1.43 -0.50 23.67
CA MET A 193 -0.33 0.04 22.88
C MET A 193 -0.68 0.13 21.38
N ALA A 194 -1.33 -0.90 20.83
CA ALA A 194 -1.84 -0.85 19.45
C ALA A 194 -2.93 0.22 19.27
N THR A 195 -3.97 0.16 20.09
CA THR A 195 -5.23 0.90 19.86
C THR A 195 -5.23 2.34 20.37
N TYR A 196 -4.44 2.64 21.39
CA TYR A 196 -4.33 3.96 21.99
C TYR A 196 -3.03 4.66 21.63
N ALA A 197 -1.87 4.01 21.79
CA ALA A 197 -0.59 4.64 21.47
C ALA A 197 -0.30 4.69 19.96
N GLY A 198 -0.94 3.82 19.17
CA GLY A 198 -0.87 3.86 17.71
C GLY A 198 0.39 3.22 17.13
N PHE A 199 0.90 2.16 17.76
CA PHE A 199 2.03 1.40 17.24
C PHE A 199 1.65 0.61 15.98
N ASP A 200 2.53 0.62 14.98
CA ASP A 200 2.37 -0.16 13.75
C ASP A 200 3.30 -1.38 13.71
N VAL A 201 4.52 -1.25 14.26
CA VAL A 201 5.58 -2.28 14.15
C VAL A 201 6.31 -2.44 15.48
N LEU A 202 6.56 -3.69 15.86
CA LEU A 202 7.38 -4.02 17.02
C LEU A 202 8.54 -4.93 16.61
N ASN A 203 9.75 -4.54 17.03
CA ASN A 203 10.85 -5.47 17.15
C ASN A 203 10.65 -6.36 18.38
N LEU A 204 10.75 -7.66 18.16
CA LEU A 204 10.72 -8.70 19.19
C LEU A 204 12.06 -9.44 19.28
N ALA A 205 13.05 -9.10 18.44
CA ALA A 205 14.38 -9.65 18.59
C ALA A 205 15.11 -8.92 19.71
N ASN A 206 15.01 -9.45 20.93
CA ASN A 206 15.71 -8.96 22.10
C ASN A 206 15.86 -10.07 23.16
N ASN A 207 16.51 -9.76 24.28
CA ASN A 207 16.79 -10.74 25.33
C ASN A 207 15.62 -11.00 26.28
N HIS A 208 14.52 -10.25 26.18
CA HIS A 208 13.36 -10.38 27.09
C HIS A 208 12.12 -11.06 26.47
N THR A 209 12.07 -11.19 25.15
CA THR A 209 10.95 -11.86 24.44
C THR A 209 10.81 -13.35 24.81
N GLY A 210 11.91 -14.00 25.20
CA GLY A 210 11.95 -15.41 25.63
C GLY A 210 11.80 -15.63 27.15
N ASP A 211 11.54 -14.59 27.94
CA ASP A 211 11.62 -14.65 29.41
C ASP A 211 10.75 -15.71 30.07
N TYR A 212 9.66 -16.10 29.42
CA TYR A 212 8.73 -17.10 29.92
C TYR A 212 8.65 -18.33 29.00
N GLY A 213 9.74 -18.59 28.28
CA GLY A 213 9.93 -19.70 27.38
C GLY A 213 9.17 -19.57 26.06
N THR A 214 9.31 -20.62 25.23
CA THR A 214 8.85 -20.63 23.84
C THR A 214 7.35 -20.38 23.67
N ARG A 215 6.51 -20.87 24.59
CA ARG A 215 5.06 -20.65 24.54
C ARG A 215 4.69 -19.18 24.68
N ALA A 216 5.39 -18.44 25.56
CA ALA A 216 5.16 -17.03 25.77
C ALA A 216 5.71 -16.17 24.61
N LEU A 217 6.86 -16.54 24.05
CA LEU A 217 7.41 -15.91 22.85
C LEU A 217 6.42 -16.00 21.67
N LEU A 218 5.90 -17.20 21.41
CA LEU A 218 4.96 -17.42 20.32
C LEU A 218 3.62 -16.71 20.55
N ASP A 219 3.15 -16.61 21.79
CA ASP A 219 2.01 -15.75 22.13
C ASP A 219 2.29 -14.29 21.87
N THR A 220 3.49 -13.79 22.20
CA THR A 220 3.89 -12.40 21.97
C THR A 220 3.82 -12.06 20.49
N VAL A 221 4.38 -12.94 19.63
CA VAL A 221 4.30 -12.82 18.17
C VAL A 221 2.84 -12.85 17.70
N LYS A 222 2.05 -13.82 18.18
CA LYS A 222 0.64 -14.00 17.79
C LYS A 222 -0.23 -12.82 18.21
N LEU A 223 -0.11 -12.35 19.44
CA LEU A 223 -0.90 -11.25 19.98
C LEU A 223 -0.54 -9.92 19.32
N THR A 224 0.75 -9.65 19.09
CA THR A 224 1.20 -8.47 18.34
C THR A 224 0.51 -8.38 16.98
N ARG A 225 0.54 -9.49 16.23
CA ARG A 225 -0.14 -9.60 14.93
C ARG A 225 -1.66 -9.54 15.06
N GLY A 226 -2.22 -10.20 16.07
CA GLY A 226 -3.66 -10.24 16.35
C GLY A 226 -4.25 -8.86 16.68
N PHE A 227 -3.46 -7.93 17.19
CA PHE A 227 -3.86 -6.54 17.42
C PHE A 227 -3.54 -5.60 16.24
N GLY A 228 -3.18 -6.14 15.08
CA GLY A 228 -2.96 -5.37 13.86
C GLY A 228 -1.56 -4.78 13.68
N MET A 229 -0.64 -5.05 14.62
CA MET A 229 0.75 -4.63 14.52
C MET A 229 1.60 -5.65 13.76
N GLN A 230 2.69 -5.19 13.15
CA GLN A 230 3.70 -6.07 12.55
C GLN A 230 4.71 -6.50 13.62
N ALA A 231 5.00 -7.80 13.69
CA ALA A 231 6.05 -8.35 14.54
C ALA A 231 7.26 -8.74 13.68
N VAL A 232 8.44 -8.21 13.99
CA VAL A 232 9.72 -8.56 13.35
C VAL A 232 10.70 -9.15 14.35
N GLY A 233 11.63 -9.98 13.87
CA GLY A 233 12.76 -10.42 14.66
C GLY A 233 12.49 -11.60 15.60
N ALA A 234 11.25 -12.09 15.72
CA ALA A 234 10.94 -13.33 16.43
C ALA A 234 9.90 -14.16 15.69
N GLY A 235 9.98 -15.49 15.81
CA GLY A 235 9.13 -16.41 15.07
C GLY A 235 9.22 -17.86 15.54
N GLY A 236 8.48 -18.73 14.87
CA GLY A 236 8.47 -20.18 15.11
C GLY A 236 9.70 -20.93 14.59
N SER A 237 10.55 -20.23 13.85
CA SER A 237 11.78 -20.72 13.22
C SER A 237 12.65 -19.54 12.83
N LEU A 238 13.91 -19.77 12.49
CA LEU A 238 14.80 -18.73 11.97
C LEU A 238 14.23 -18.11 10.70
N ALA A 239 13.64 -18.90 9.81
CA ALA A 239 13.02 -18.40 8.58
C ALA A 239 11.88 -17.41 8.86
N SER A 240 11.00 -17.73 9.81
CA SER A 240 9.87 -16.86 10.18
C SER A 240 10.30 -15.64 11.02
N ALA A 241 11.30 -15.79 11.89
CA ALA A 241 11.90 -14.67 12.63
C ALA A 241 12.60 -13.69 11.68
N ALA A 242 13.18 -14.20 10.60
CA ALA A 242 13.97 -13.46 9.63
C ALA A 242 13.21 -12.87 8.44
N GLU A 243 11.88 -12.97 8.46
CA GLU A 243 11.00 -12.47 7.41
C GLU A 243 10.72 -10.96 7.62
N PRO A 244 11.16 -10.08 6.69
CA PRO A 244 10.93 -8.65 6.79
C PRO A 244 9.43 -8.33 6.78
N ARG A 245 8.99 -7.36 7.59
CA ARG A 245 7.63 -6.83 7.51
C ARG A 245 7.64 -5.51 6.78
N LYS A 246 6.73 -5.34 5.81
CA LYS A 246 6.72 -4.19 4.90
C LYS A 246 5.45 -3.38 5.09
N ILE A 247 5.59 -2.09 5.35
CA ILE A 247 4.48 -1.13 5.41
C ILE A 247 4.61 -0.17 4.23
N THR A 248 3.47 0.18 3.63
CA THR A 248 3.41 1.25 2.62
C THR A 248 2.71 2.47 3.19
N ARG A 249 3.37 3.63 3.16
CA ARG A 249 2.79 4.94 3.51
C ARG A 249 3.11 5.95 2.43
N LEU A 250 2.08 6.65 1.95
CA LEU A 250 2.21 7.68 0.91
C LEU A 250 2.96 7.19 -0.35
N GLY A 251 2.87 5.91 -0.68
CA GLY A 251 3.59 5.29 -1.81
C GLY A 251 5.06 4.92 -1.53
N LEU A 252 5.61 5.25 -0.36
CA LEU A 252 6.89 4.72 0.11
C LEU A 252 6.67 3.36 0.76
N ARG A 253 7.44 2.37 0.32
CA ARG A 253 7.51 1.03 0.95
C ARG A 253 8.67 1.04 1.93
N ILE A 254 8.40 0.72 3.19
CA ILE A 254 9.36 0.66 4.28
C ILE A 254 9.39 -0.77 4.79
N ALA A 255 10.57 -1.37 4.84
CA ALA A 255 10.77 -2.72 5.36
C ALA A 255 11.43 -2.65 6.74
N PHE A 256 10.93 -3.47 7.66
CA PHE A 256 11.42 -3.62 9.02
C PHE A 256 12.01 -5.02 9.16
N VAL A 257 13.21 -5.08 9.74
CA VAL A 257 13.95 -6.30 10.06
C VAL A 257 14.45 -6.16 11.50
N GLY A 258 14.37 -7.23 12.27
CA GLY A 258 14.71 -7.23 13.69
C GLY A 258 15.83 -8.23 13.98
N PHE A 259 16.79 -7.86 14.82
CA PHE A 259 17.90 -8.73 15.20
C PHE A 259 18.23 -8.56 16.67
N SER A 260 18.73 -9.62 17.31
CA SER A 260 19.25 -9.60 18.68
C SER A 260 20.70 -10.08 18.69
N SER A 261 21.58 -9.31 19.31
CA SER A 261 22.94 -9.74 19.68
C SER A 261 23.05 -10.11 21.17
N LEU A 262 21.93 -10.14 21.89
CA LEU A 262 21.90 -10.26 23.34
C LEU A 262 21.65 -11.70 23.80
N LEU A 263 22.35 -12.08 24.86
CA LEU A 263 22.21 -13.38 25.53
C LEU A 263 20.89 -13.48 26.30
N PRO A 264 20.37 -14.70 26.54
CA PRO A 264 21.03 -16.00 26.31
C PRO A 264 20.91 -16.50 24.87
N ALA A 265 21.94 -17.18 24.38
CA ALA A 265 21.94 -17.78 23.04
C ALA A 265 20.83 -18.82 22.83
N SER A 266 20.30 -19.39 23.91
CA SER A 266 19.12 -20.27 23.89
C SER A 266 17.84 -19.58 23.40
N PHE A 267 17.81 -18.24 23.33
CA PHE A 267 16.67 -17.49 22.79
C PHE A 267 16.74 -17.33 21.28
N TYR A 268 17.85 -17.70 20.65
CA TYR A 268 17.99 -17.59 19.21
C TYR A 268 17.16 -18.65 18.48
N ALA A 269 16.49 -18.21 17.43
CA ALA A 269 15.77 -19.09 16.52
C ALA A 269 16.78 -19.89 15.69
N GLY A 270 16.49 -21.18 15.51
CA GLY A 270 17.16 -22.05 14.55
C GLY A 270 16.17 -22.58 13.51
N PRO A 271 16.59 -23.50 12.63
CA PRO A 271 15.75 -23.96 11.52
C PRO A 271 14.38 -24.48 11.96
N ASN A 272 14.35 -25.23 13.06
CA ASN A 272 13.16 -25.92 13.58
C ASN A 272 12.79 -25.51 15.02
N ASN A 273 13.42 -24.46 15.56
CA ASN A 273 13.11 -23.96 16.88
C ASN A 273 12.75 -22.48 16.84
N ALA A 274 11.68 -22.14 17.55
CA ALA A 274 11.23 -20.78 17.73
C ALA A 274 12.25 -19.97 18.55
N GLY A 275 12.26 -18.66 18.33
CA GLY A 275 13.21 -17.76 18.98
C GLY A 275 13.30 -16.41 18.29
N THR A 276 14.35 -15.70 18.61
CA THR A 276 14.73 -14.39 18.05
C THR A 276 15.77 -14.54 16.95
N GLN A 277 15.74 -13.64 15.97
CA GLN A 277 16.73 -13.63 14.88
C GLN A 277 18.08 -13.12 15.41
N PRO A 278 19.18 -13.89 15.27
CA PRO A 278 20.51 -13.44 15.72
C PRO A 278 21.10 -12.32 14.84
N ALA A 279 21.86 -11.42 15.47
CA ALA A 279 22.54 -10.30 14.82
C ALA A 279 23.99 -10.66 14.43
N THR A 280 24.18 -11.51 13.42
CA THR A 280 25.51 -11.67 12.79
C THR A 280 25.61 -10.81 11.53
N PRO A 281 26.82 -10.36 11.11
CA PRO A 281 26.98 -9.58 9.88
C PRO A 281 26.35 -10.25 8.65
N ALA A 282 26.49 -11.57 8.52
CA ALA A 282 25.89 -12.36 7.44
C ALA A 282 24.36 -12.34 7.47
N LEU A 283 23.76 -12.52 8.65
CA LEU A 283 22.30 -12.50 8.81
C LEU A 283 21.72 -11.10 8.61
N ILE A 284 22.40 -10.06 9.06
CA ILE A 284 22.03 -8.66 8.84
C ILE A 284 22.03 -8.36 7.33
N ALA A 285 23.14 -8.67 6.64
CA ALA A 285 23.25 -8.45 5.21
C ALA A 285 22.19 -9.23 4.43
N ALA A 286 21.91 -10.49 4.81
CA ALA A 286 20.86 -11.29 4.19
C ALA A 286 19.46 -10.72 4.46
N GLY A 287 19.19 -10.24 5.68
CA GLY A 287 17.93 -9.60 6.02
C GLY A 287 17.68 -8.32 5.23
N VAL A 288 18.69 -7.46 5.11
CA VAL A 288 18.63 -6.23 4.30
C VAL A 288 18.43 -6.54 2.82
N ARG A 289 19.05 -7.60 2.27
CA ARG A 289 18.83 -8.00 0.86
C ARG A 289 17.42 -8.53 0.58
N ARG A 290 16.75 -9.16 1.55
CA ARG A 290 15.37 -9.65 1.40
C ARG A 290 14.31 -8.53 1.51
N ALA A 291 14.66 -7.45 2.22
CA ALA A 291 13.81 -6.30 2.49
C ALA A 291 13.54 -5.48 1.22
#